data_AF-A0A1W6A2S2-F1
#
_entry.id   AF-A0A1W6A2S2-F1
#
_cell.length_a   1.000
_cell.length_b   1.000
_cell.length_c   1.000
_cell.angle_alpha   90.00
_cell.angle_beta   90.00
_cell.angle_gamma   90.00
#
_symmetry.space_group_name_H-M   'P 1'
#
loop_
_entity.id
_entity.type
_entity.pdbx_description
1 polymer ?
#
loop_
_entity_poly.entity_id
_entity_poly.type
_entity_poly.pdbx_seq_one_letter_code
_entity_poly.pdbx_strand_id
1 'polypeptide(L)'
;MKNRDKAIVKDLCRFRCLSRDDIIDLHFQGLKKAVTSCNTVMKRLRRDGSVDVNVSQQPYIYFPQPSTIRKTSQKIPHFLAIVNVYKQLLQYEKPKLFKVEPKYGKGYMEPDIFTIWRQSPFFIEVQNSVYSKKVMQEKLNRYEFYFHSLEWQQEPWQPKKSKYFPSLLVITDSQYDIYSPNFRIFQVKSIHDFMNQMAIRK
;
A
#
# COMPACT_ATOMS: atom_id res chain seq x y z
N MET A 1 17.16 16.98 12.36
CA MET A 1 15.96 16.11 12.40
C MET A 1 16.19 14.92 13.32
N LYS A 2 15.21 14.59 14.19
CA LYS A 2 15.26 13.38 15.05
C LYS A 2 15.01 12.11 14.22
N ASN A 3 15.30 10.92 14.77
CA ASN A 3 15.06 9.65 14.07
C ASN A 3 13.58 9.45 13.69
N ARG A 4 12.64 9.83 14.57
CA ARG A 4 11.20 9.81 14.27
C ARG A 4 10.84 10.73 13.11
N ASP A 5 11.40 11.93 13.06
CA ASP A 5 11.18 12.90 11.99
C ASP A 5 11.58 12.33 10.63
N LYS A 6 12.76 11.69 10.57
CA LYS A 6 13.24 11.01 9.37
C LYS A 6 12.32 9.87 8.95
N ALA A 7 11.79 9.10 9.92
CA ALA A 7 10.84 8.03 9.64
C ALA A 7 9.51 8.55 9.08
N ILE A 8 8.95 9.61 9.67
CA ILE A 8 7.71 10.26 9.19
C ILE A 8 7.90 10.77 7.75
N VAL A 9 8.98 11.49 7.47
CA VAL A 9 9.25 12.00 6.12
C VAL A 9 9.44 10.85 5.13
N LYS A 10 10.12 9.77 5.52
CA LYS A 10 10.29 8.58 4.68
C LYS A 10 8.94 7.93 4.33
N ASP A 11 8.04 7.80 5.29
CA ASP A 11 6.72 7.22 5.03
C ASP A 11 5.82 8.19 4.24
N LEU A 12 5.91 9.50 4.45
CA LEU A 12 5.27 10.50 3.58
C LEU A 12 5.76 10.41 2.13
N CYS A 13 7.05 10.19 1.91
CA CYS A 13 7.59 9.96 0.57
C CYS A 13 7.09 8.63 -0.02
N ARG A 14 6.99 7.57 0.79
CA ARG A 14 6.49 6.25 0.35
C ARG A 14 5.03 6.30 -0.07
N PHE A 15 4.17 6.87 0.78
CA PHE A 15 2.71 6.86 0.60
C PHE A 15 2.18 8.10 -0.13
N ARG A 16 3.05 9.06 -0.44
CA ARG A 16 2.76 10.37 -1.06
C ARG A 16 1.97 11.33 -0.17
N CYS A 17 1.09 10.84 0.69
CA CYS A 17 0.44 11.60 1.74
C CYS A 17 0.05 10.70 2.92
N LEU A 18 -0.14 11.31 4.09
CA LEU A 18 -0.65 10.65 5.30
C LEU A 18 -1.61 11.59 6.03
N SER A 19 -2.68 11.08 6.60
CA SER A 19 -3.47 11.86 7.54
C SER A 19 -2.73 12.01 8.88
N ARG A 20 -3.14 13.00 9.70
CA ARG A 20 -2.65 13.13 11.08
C ARG A 20 -2.78 11.80 11.84
N ASP A 21 -3.92 11.13 11.69
CA ASP A 21 -4.23 9.93 12.46
C ASP A 21 -3.37 8.74 11.97
N ASP A 22 -3.10 8.64 10.67
CA ASP A 22 -2.12 7.67 10.14
C ASP A 22 -0.71 7.88 10.71
N ILE A 23 -0.26 9.14 10.81
CA ILE A 23 1.05 9.47 11.38
C ILE A 23 1.09 9.08 12.87
N ILE A 24 -0.01 9.31 13.59
CA ILE A 24 -0.13 8.91 15.00
C ILE A 24 -0.02 7.40 15.13
N ASP A 25 -0.81 6.66 14.36
CA ASP A 25 -0.83 5.20 14.38
C ASP A 25 0.55 4.61 14.08
N LEU A 26 1.28 5.17 13.11
CA LEU A 26 2.56 4.64 12.66
C LEU A 26 3.77 5.05 13.53
N HIS A 27 3.74 6.24 14.15
CA HIS A 27 4.96 6.82 14.76
C HIS A 27 4.81 7.29 16.21
N PHE A 28 3.58 7.39 16.72
CA PHE A 28 3.29 7.89 18.07
C PHE A 28 2.46 6.91 18.91
N GLN A 29 2.26 5.67 18.43
CA GLN A 29 1.59 4.62 19.18
C GLN A 29 2.26 4.41 20.56
N GLY A 30 1.43 4.25 21.60
CA GLY A 30 1.88 4.04 22.98
C GLY A 30 2.24 5.30 23.77
N LEU A 31 2.15 6.50 23.18
CA LEU A 31 2.41 7.75 23.90
C LEU A 31 1.15 8.31 24.55
N LYS A 32 1.23 8.65 25.85
CA LYS A 32 0.11 9.26 26.62
C LYS A 32 -0.48 10.53 25.98
N LYS A 33 0.34 11.32 25.27
CA LYS A 33 -0.06 12.56 24.58
C LYS A 33 0.30 12.49 23.09
N ALA A 34 -0.09 11.41 22.41
CA ALA A 34 0.24 11.15 21.02
C ALA A 34 -0.17 12.29 20.07
N VAL A 35 -1.40 12.80 20.19
CA VAL A 35 -1.92 13.89 19.35
C VAL A 35 -1.10 15.17 19.51
N THR A 36 -0.90 15.65 20.75
CA THR A 36 -0.10 16.86 21.01
C THR A 36 1.33 16.70 20.53
N SER A 37 1.93 15.53 20.75
CA SER A 37 3.29 15.23 20.32
C SER A 37 3.41 15.23 18.79
N CYS A 38 2.45 14.61 18.09
CA CYS A 38 2.37 14.60 16.64
C CYS A 38 2.24 16.03 16.11
N ASN A 39 1.30 16.82 16.62
CA ASN A 39 1.09 18.20 16.18
C ASN A 39 2.35 19.06 16.35
N THR A 40 3.08 18.92 17.45
CA THR A 40 4.35 19.64 17.68
C THR A 40 5.42 19.23 16.66
N VAL A 41 5.54 17.92 16.36
CA VAL A 41 6.48 17.43 15.34
C VAL A 41 6.09 17.92 13.95
N MET A 42 4.81 17.85 13.57
CA MET A 42 4.35 18.29 12.25
C MET A 42 4.48 19.80 12.05
N LYS A 43 4.22 20.61 13.08
CA LYS A 43 4.49 22.07 13.05
C LYS A 43 5.96 22.36 12.79
N ARG A 44 6.87 21.66 13.49
CA ARG A 44 8.32 21.78 13.27
C ARG A 44 8.69 21.38 11.85
N LEU A 45 8.30 20.18 11.40
CA LEU A 45 8.63 19.69 10.05
C LEU A 45 8.13 20.63 8.95
N ARG A 46 6.97 21.26 9.14
CA ARG A 46 6.42 22.25 8.21
C ARG A 46 7.25 23.53 8.21
N ARG A 47 7.58 24.07 9.40
CA ARG A 47 8.43 25.26 9.53
C ARG A 47 9.80 25.04 8.88
N ASP A 48 10.35 23.84 9.05
CA ASP A 48 11.66 23.45 8.51
C ASP A 48 11.57 23.04 7.00
N GLY A 49 10.41 23.20 6.36
CA GLY A 49 10.21 22.98 4.91
C GLY A 49 10.22 21.52 4.45
N SER A 50 10.21 20.55 5.37
CA SER A 50 10.27 19.12 5.03
C SER A 50 8.91 18.51 4.66
N VAL A 51 7.82 19.13 5.12
CA VAL A 51 6.45 18.67 4.87
C VAL A 51 5.53 19.86 4.60
N ASP A 52 4.44 19.57 3.92
CA ASP A 52 3.33 20.50 3.71
C ASP A 52 2.03 19.88 4.22
N VAL A 53 0.98 20.70 4.33
CA VAL A 53 -0.30 20.30 4.89
C VAL A 53 -1.46 20.85 4.08
N ASN A 54 -2.50 20.03 3.93
CA ASN A 54 -3.84 20.44 3.55
C ASN A 54 -4.70 20.52 4.82
N VAL A 55 -5.14 21.73 5.14
CA VAL A 55 -5.96 22.05 6.33
C VAL A 55 -7.45 22.17 6.01
N SER A 56 -7.84 22.01 4.73
CA SER A 56 -9.22 22.16 4.27
C SER A 56 -10.12 20.96 4.62
N GLN A 57 -9.55 19.88 5.18
CA GLN A 57 -10.27 18.70 5.63
C GLN A 57 -9.72 18.20 6.96
N GLN A 58 -10.55 17.49 7.72
CA GLN A 58 -10.17 16.88 9.00
C GLN A 58 -10.31 15.35 8.91
N PRO A 59 -9.34 14.57 9.43
CA PRO A 59 -8.04 15.03 9.93
C PRO A 59 -7.17 15.69 8.84
N TYR A 60 -6.27 16.59 9.25
CA TYR A 60 -5.33 17.23 8.32
C TYR A 60 -4.51 16.19 7.56
N ILE A 61 -4.23 16.48 6.29
CA ILE A 61 -3.41 15.61 5.43
C ILE A 61 -2.07 16.26 5.17
N TYR A 62 -1.01 15.50 5.41
CA TYR A 62 0.36 15.93 5.25
C TYR A 62 0.98 15.32 3.99
N PHE A 63 1.89 16.08 3.39
CA PHE A 63 2.58 15.75 2.15
C PHE A 63 4.09 15.94 2.34
N PRO A 64 4.95 15.14 1.68
CA PRO A 64 6.38 15.43 1.64
C PRO A 64 6.64 16.72 0.84
N GLN A 65 7.79 17.34 1.05
CA GLN A 65 8.30 18.40 0.18
C GLN A 65 9.60 17.93 -0.50
N PRO A 66 9.67 17.92 -1.85
CA PRO A 66 8.61 18.29 -2.79
C PRO A 66 7.45 17.29 -2.80
N SER A 67 6.23 17.79 -3.00
CA SER A 67 5.05 16.93 -3.06
C SER A 67 4.95 16.21 -4.40
N THR A 68 4.68 14.91 -4.38
CA THR A 68 4.49 14.11 -5.60
C THR A 68 3.05 14.16 -6.13
N ILE A 69 2.11 14.70 -5.34
CA ILE A 69 0.71 14.89 -5.72
C ILE A 69 0.22 16.28 -5.32
N ARG A 70 -0.80 16.79 -6.03
CA ARG A 70 -1.46 18.05 -5.66
C ARG A 70 -2.31 17.84 -4.39
N LYS A 71 -2.39 18.87 -3.54
CA LYS A 71 -3.19 18.83 -2.29
C LYS A 71 -4.69 18.61 -2.49
N THR A 72 -5.19 18.91 -3.70
CA THR A 72 -6.58 18.73 -4.13
C THR A 72 -6.77 17.49 -5.01
N SER A 73 -5.78 16.60 -5.07
CA SER A 73 -5.84 15.41 -5.93
C SER A 73 -6.97 14.47 -5.49
N GLN A 74 -7.77 14.02 -6.47
CA GLN A 74 -8.77 12.97 -6.28
C GLN A 74 -8.15 11.60 -5.93
N LYS A 75 -6.82 11.44 -6.05
CA LYS A 75 -6.11 10.21 -5.66
C LYS A 75 -5.82 10.12 -4.16
N ILE A 76 -6.03 11.19 -3.39
CA ILE A 76 -5.76 11.19 -1.94
C ILE A 76 -6.47 10.04 -1.21
N PRO A 77 -7.79 9.81 -1.39
CA PRO A 77 -8.47 8.70 -0.72
C PRO A 77 -7.87 7.32 -1.06
N HIS A 78 -7.40 7.15 -2.29
CA HIS A 78 -6.75 5.92 -2.73
C HIS A 78 -5.40 5.70 -2.00
N PHE A 79 -4.55 6.72 -1.89
CA PHE A 79 -3.30 6.61 -1.12
C PHE A 79 -3.54 6.33 0.37
N LEU A 80 -4.56 6.96 0.97
CA LEU A 80 -4.95 6.67 2.35
C LEU A 80 -5.45 5.23 2.51
N ALA A 81 -6.14 4.67 1.50
CA ALA A 81 -6.55 3.27 1.51
C ALA A 81 -5.34 2.32 1.46
N ILE A 82 -4.31 2.64 0.67
CA ILE A 82 -3.03 1.90 0.66
C ILE A 82 -2.35 1.93 2.03
N VAL A 83 -2.34 3.10 2.70
CA VAL A 83 -1.80 3.25 4.06
C VAL A 83 -2.58 2.37 5.04
N ASN A 84 -3.92 2.33 4.92
CA ASN A 84 -4.74 1.45 5.74
C ASN A 84 -4.38 -0.03 5.55
N VAL A 85 -4.13 -0.49 4.33
CA VAL A 85 -3.63 -1.85 4.07
C VAL A 85 -2.31 -2.09 4.78
N TYR A 86 -1.36 -1.17 4.68
CA TYR A 86 -0.08 -1.27 5.39
C TYR A 86 -0.26 -1.37 6.91
N LYS A 87 -1.10 -0.52 7.51
CA LYS A 87 -1.43 -0.57 8.94
C LYS A 87 -2.01 -1.92 9.35
N GLN A 88 -2.90 -2.50 8.55
CA GLN A 88 -3.45 -3.83 8.83
C GLN A 88 -2.40 -4.94 8.75
N LEU A 89 -1.50 -4.90 7.76
CA LEU A 89 -0.38 -5.87 7.68
C LEU A 89 0.48 -5.82 8.95
N LEU A 90 0.79 -4.62 9.46
CA LEU A 90 1.61 -4.42 10.65
C LEU A 90 1.01 -5.04 11.92
N GLN A 91 -0.30 -5.25 12.00
CA GLN A 91 -0.94 -5.90 13.16
C GLN A 91 -0.56 -7.38 13.28
N TYR A 92 -0.18 -8.01 12.18
CA TYR A 92 0.17 -9.43 12.14
C TYR A 92 1.68 -9.64 11.98
N GLU A 93 2.31 -8.96 11.02
CA GLU A 93 3.75 -9.01 10.80
C GLU A 93 4.21 -7.81 9.98
N LYS A 94 5.35 -7.23 10.32
CA LYS A 94 5.97 -6.19 9.51
C LYS A 94 6.41 -6.75 8.15
N PRO A 95 5.92 -6.21 7.01
CA PRO A 95 6.39 -6.64 5.69
C PRO A 95 7.90 -6.45 5.53
N LYS A 96 8.57 -7.43 4.94
CA LYS A 96 10.00 -7.34 4.59
C LYS A 96 10.24 -6.29 3.52
N LEU A 97 9.29 -6.16 2.59
CA LEU A 97 9.29 -5.18 1.52
C LEU A 97 7.86 -4.68 1.33
N PHE A 98 7.71 -3.38 1.10
CA PHE A 98 6.43 -2.76 0.78
C PHE A 98 6.67 -1.60 -0.20
N LYS A 99 6.23 -1.77 -1.45
CA LYS A 99 6.35 -0.78 -2.53
C LYS A 99 4.94 -0.30 -2.90
N VAL A 100 4.75 1.01 -2.96
CA VAL A 100 3.51 1.67 -3.39
C VAL A 100 3.61 1.98 -4.88
N GLU A 101 2.58 1.63 -5.65
CA GLU A 101 2.49 1.80 -7.11
C GLU A 101 3.79 1.45 -7.86
N PRO A 102 4.40 0.26 -7.64
CA PRO A 102 5.59 -0.16 -8.39
C PRO A 102 5.29 -0.20 -9.90
N LYS A 103 6.30 0.18 -10.69
CA LYS A 103 6.23 0.17 -12.15
C LYS A 103 7.03 -1.00 -12.70
N TYR A 104 6.40 -1.82 -13.54
CA TYR A 104 7.02 -2.99 -14.17
C TYR A 104 7.31 -2.81 -15.66
N GLY A 105 6.73 -1.79 -16.31
CA GLY A 105 6.92 -1.53 -17.73
C GLY A 105 5.60 -1.25 -18.45
N LYS A 106 5.68 -0.81 -19.71
CA LYS A 106 4.49 -0.50 -20.50
C LYS A 106 3.78 -1.80 -20.89
N GLY A 107 2.48 -1.90 -20.58
CA GLY A 107 1.65 -3.06 -20.92
C GLY A 107 1.54 -4.13 -19.82
N TYR A 108 2.42 -4.08 -18.82
CA TYR A 108 2.29 -4.93 -17.61
C TYR A 108 1.27 -4.37 -16.62
N MET A 109 1.05 -5.13 -15.56
CA MET A 109 0.23 -4.70 -14.44
C MET A 109 0.87 -3.49 -13.74
N GLU A 110 0.00 -2.70 -13.11
CA GLU A 110 0.41 -1.64 -12.20
C GLU A 110 -0.33 -1.85 -10.87
N PRO A 111 0.11 -2.81 -10.03
CA PRO A 111 -0.54 -3.06 -8.75
C PRO A 111 -0.39 -1.81 -7.87
N ASP A 112 -1.38 -1.59 -7.02
CA ASP A 112 -1.32 -0.51 -6.03
C ASP A 112 -0.20 -0.77 -5.02
N ILE A 113 0.04 -2.04 -4.69
CA ILE A 113 1.08 -2.46 -3.75
C ILE A 113 1.78 -3.71 -4.26
N PHE A 114 3.10 -3.73 -4.14
CA PHE A 114 3.86 -4.97 -4.08
C PHE A 114 4.46 -5.15 -2.69
N THR A 115 4.25 -6.31 -2.08
CA THR A 115 4.74 -6.58 -0.72
C THR A 115 5.31 -7.99 -0.60
N ILE A 116 6.29 -8.15 0.29
CA ILE A 116 6.73 -9.47 0.77
C ILE A 116 6.36 -9.55 2.24
N TRP A 117 5.40 -10.41 2.54
CA TRP A 117 4.77 -10.51 3.86
C TRP A 117 4.54 -11.98 4.19
N ARG A 118 4.89 -12.39 5.41
CA ARG A 118 4.87 -13.81 5.84
C ARG A 118 5.60 -14.73 4.86
N GLN A 119 6.79 -14.30 4.44
CA GLN A 119 7.67 -14.99 3.48
C GLN A 119 7.07 -15.20 2.07
N SER A 120 5.92 -14.60 1.78
CA SER A 120 5.23 -14.74 0.49
C SER A 120 5.14 -13.39 -0.23
N PRO A 121 5.41 -13.35 -1.55
CA PRO A 121 5.22 -12.15 -2.35
C PRO A 121 3.75 -11.98 -2.77
N PHE A 122 3.26 -10.74 -2.70
CA PHE A 122 1.90 -10.37 -3.11
C PHE A 122 1.89 -9.13 -3.99
N PHE A 123 1.06 -9.17 -5.03
CA PHE A 123 0.48 -7.98 -5.65
C PHE A 123 -0.84 -7.69 -4.95
N ILE A 124 -1.06 -6.45 -4.50
CA ILE A 124 -2.32 -6.04 -3.88
C ILE A 124 -2.96 -4.93 -4.72
N GLU A 125 -4.26 -5.10 -4.99
CA GLU A 125 -5.13 -4.12 -5.64
C GLU A 125 -6.19 -3.66 -4.62
N VAL A 126 -6.30 -2.36 -4.41
CA VAL A 126 -7.27 -1.73 -3.51
C VAL A 126 -8.39 -1.11 -4.34
N GLN A 127 -9.48 -1.87 -4.49
CA GLN A 127 -10.59 -1.55 -5.38
C GLN A 127 -11.77 -1.00 -4.58
N ASN A 128 -11.78 0.32 -4.38
CA ASN A 128 -12.85 1.03 -3.69
C ASN A 128 -14.08 1.29 -4.58
N SER A 129 -13.95 1.15 -5.90
CA SER A 129 -15.05 1.32 -6.85
C SER A 129 -15.38 0.03 -7.57
N VAL A 130 -16.64 -0.11 -7.97
CA VAL A 130 -17.13 -1.29 -8.68
C VAL A 130 -16.69 -1.24 -10.13
N TYR A 131 -15.94 -2.25 -10.56
CA TYR A 131 -15.51 -2.40 -11.94
C TYR A 131 -16.42 -3.36 -12.71
N SER A 132 -16.52 -3.17 -14.02
CA SER A 132 -17.19 -4.15 -14.88
C SER A 132 -16.35 -5.42 -15.03
N LYS A 133 -17.00 -6.54 -15.38
CA LYS A 133 -16.31 -7.81 -15.66
C LYS A 133 -15.21 -7.63 -16.72
N LYS A 134 -15.46 -6.83 -17.75
CA LYS A 134 -14.48 -6.52 -18.81
C LYS A 134 -13.24 -5.83 -18.25
N VAL A 135 -13.40 -4.80 -17.42
CA VAL A 135 -12.27 -4.05 -16.84
C VAL A 135 -11.45 -4.95 -15.91
N MET A 136 -12.11 -5.78 -15.10
CA MET A 136 -11.42 -6.74 -14.23
C MET A 136 -10.66 -7.80 -15.02
N GLN A 137 -11.25 -8.31 -16.11
CA GLN A 137 -10.56 -9.27 -16.98
C GLN A 137 -9.36 -8.63 -17.68
N GLU A 138 -9.48 -7.39 -18.17
CA GLU A 138 -8.36 -6.66 -18.77
C GLU A 138 -7.22 -6.44 -17.76
N LYS A 139 -7.53 -6.12 -16.49
CA LYS A 139 -6.53 -6.07 -15.42
C LYS A 139 -5.84 -7.42 -15.26
N LEU A 140 -6.61 -8.50 -15.13
CA LEU A 140 -6.07 -9.84 -14.94
C LEU A 140 -5.18 -10.26 -16.11
N ASN A 141 -5.57 -9.96 -17.34
CA ASN A 141 -4.78 -10.27 -18.54
C ASN A 141 -3.39 -9.63 -18.52
N ARG A 142 -3.22 -8.46 -17.87
CA ARG A 142 -1.88 -7.84 -17.71
C ARG A 142 -1.00 -8.61 -16.73
N TYR A 143 -1.59 -9.18 -15.67
CA TYR A 143 -0.86 -10.07 -14.76
C TYR A 143 -0.45 -11.36 -15.45
N GLU A 144 -1.35 -11.96 -16.25
CA GLU A 144 -1.05 -13.14 -17.07
C GLU A 144 0.05 -12.85 -18.08
N PHE A 145 -0.04 -11.70 -18.76
CA PHE A 145 0.98 -11.28 -19.72
C PHE A 145 2.36 -11.15 -19.06
N TYR A 146 2.44 -10.54 -17.87
CA TYR A 146 3.69 -10.48 -17.12
C TYR A 146 4.15 -11.85 -16.61
N PHE A 147 3.24 -12.74 -16.20
CA PHE A 147 3.59 -14.11 -15.83
C PHE A 147 4.26 -14.84 -17.00
N HIS A 148 3.69 -14.74 -18.20
CA HIS A 148 4.19 -15.39 -19.41
C HIS A 148 5.47 -14.76 -19.97
N SER A 149 5.76 -13.49 -19.66
CA SER A 149 7.02 -12.86 -20.09
C SER A 149 8.25 -13.39 -19.36
N LEU A 150 8.06 -14.05 -18.21
CA LEU A 150 9.11 -14.56 -17.31
C LEU A 150 10.05 -13.48 -16.73
N GLU A 151 9.83 -12.20 -17.03
CA GLU A 151 10.65 -11.08 -16.51
C GLU A 151 10.63 -11.01 -14.98
N TRP A 152 9.50 -11.41 -14.37
CA TRP A 152 9.33 -11.51 -12.92
C TRP A 152 10.36 -12.40 -12.23
N GLN A 153 10.98 -13.34 -12.95
CA GLN A 153 12.03 -14.22 -12.40
C GLN A 153 13.34 -13.47 -12.16
N GLN A 154 13.56 -12.33 -12.83
CA GLN A 154 14.77 -11.52 -12.71
C GLN A 154 14.64 -10.40 -11.67
N GLU A 155 13.48 -10.28 -11.04
CA GLU A 155 13.27 -9.31 -9.98
C GLU A 155 14.27 -9.51 -8.82
N PRO A 156 14.87 -8.43 -8.27
CA PRO A 156 15.95 -8.51 -7.29
C PRO A 156 15.51 -9.10 -5.94
N TRP A 157 14.20 -9.19 -5.70
CA TRP A 157 13.65 -9.80 -4.50
C TRP A 157 13.52 -11.33 -4.59
N GLN A 158 13.67 -11.91 -5.79
CA GLN A 158 13.59 -13.35 -6.00
C GLN A 158 14.70 -14.09 -5.24
N PRO A 159 14.37 -15.20 -4.56
CA PRO A 159 15.39 -16.09 -4.01
C PRO A 159 16.31 -16.65 -5.11
N LYS A 160 17.54 -17.00 -4.72
CA LYS A 160 18.54 -17.55 -5.65
C LYS A 160 18.17 -18.95 -6.17
N LYS A 161 17.50 -19.75 -5.33
CA LYS A 161 17.26 -21.19 -5.59
C LYS A 161 15.87 -21.49 -6.15
N SER A 162 14.90 -20.62 -5.90
CA SER A 162 13.50 -20.83 -6.31
C SER A 162 12.88 -19.50 -6.72
N LYS A 163 12.12 -19.54 -7.80
CA LYS A 163 11.41 -18.39 -8.35
C LYS A 163 9.94 -18.51 -8.00
N TYR A 164 9.36 -17.43 -7.49
CA TYR A 164 7.95 -17.37 -7.10
C TYR A 164 7.26 -16.25 -7.83
N PHE A 165 6.14 -16.54 -8.49
CA PHE A 165 5.26 -15.48 -8.95
C PHE A 165 4.41 -14.99 -7.76
N PRO A 166 4.25 -13.67 -7.57
CA PRO A 166 3.43 -13.15 -6.48
C PRO A 166 1.96 -13.55 -6.60
N SER A 167 1.32 -13.84 -5.47
CA SER A 167 -0.14 -14.02 -5.46
C SER A 167 -0.85 -12.68 -5.62
N LEU A 168 -2.00 -12.67 -6.29
CA LEU A 168 -2.82 -11.48 -6.44
C LEU A 168 -3.84 -11.40 -5.30
N LEU A 169 -3.80 -10.34 -4.51
CA LEU A 169 -4.75 -10.05 -3.43
C LEU A 169 -5.58 -8.82 -3.81
N VAL A 170 -6.86 -9.02 -4.10
CA VAL A 170 -7.79 -7.92 -4.39
C VAL A 170 -8.56 -7.60 -3.12
N ILE A 171 -8.39 -6.37 -2.63
CA ILE A 171 -9.13 -5.83 -1.50
C ILE A 171 -10.32 -5.06 -2.05
N THR A 172 -11.52 -5.59 -1.86
CA THR A 172 -12.76 -5.06 -2.43
C THR A 172 -13.99 -5.55 -1.67
N ASP A 173 -15.06 -4.77 -1.70
CA ASP A 173 -16.38 -5.19 -1.22
C ASP A 173 -17.18 -5.99 -2.27
N SER A 174 -16.74 -5.97 -3.53
CA SER A 174 -17.39 -6.67 -4.64
C SER A 174 -16.81 -8.07 -4.84
N GLN A 175 -17.62 -9.01 -5.32
CA GLN A 175 -17.14 -10.32 -5.76
C GLN A 175 -17.03 -10.34 -7.28
N TYR A 176 -15.84 -10.64 -7.80
CA TYR A 176 -15.59 -10.76 -9.23
C TYR A 176 -15.39 -12.23 -9.61
N ASP A 177 -15.97 -12.63 -10.73
CA ASP A 177 -15.72 -13.93 -11.36
C ASP A 177 -14.40 -13.85 -12.15
N ILE A 178 -13.28 -13.94 -11.42
CA ILE A 178 -11.91 -13.91 -11.94
C ILE A 178 -11.13 -15.13 -11.46
N TYR A 179 -10.38 -15.74 -12.39
CA TYR A 179 -9.60 -16.93 -12.14
C TYR A 179 -8.34 -16.94 -13.02
N SER A 180 -7.24 -17.44 -12.47
CA SER A 180 -5.99 -17.70 -13.19
C SER A 180 -5.53 -19.12 -12.88
N PRO A 181 -5.14 -19.92 -13.90
CA PRO A 181 -4.48 -21.20 -13.67
C PRO A 181 -3.00 -21.04 -13.28
N ASN A 182 -2.41 -19.86 -13.50
CA ASN A 182 -0.97 -19.62 -13.39
C ASN A 182 -0.55 -19.10 -12.02
N PHE A 183 -1.43 -18.39 -11.31
CA PHE A 183 -1.16 -17.86 -9.98
C PHE A 183 -2.41 -17.77 -9.12
N ARG A 184 -2.21 -17.71 -7.80
CA ARG A 184 -3.31 -17.63 -6.83
C ARG A 184 -3.90 -16.25 -6.78
N ILE A 185 -5.23 -16.18 -6.79
CA ILE A 185 -6.01 -14.96 -6.62
C ILE A 185 -6.83 -15.08 -5.33
N PHE A 186 -6.80 -14.03 -4.52
CA PHE A 186 -7.59 -13.88 -3.32
C PHE A 186 -8.45 -12.62 -3.45
N GLN A 187 -9.72 -12.71 -3.09
CA GLN A 187 -10.65 -11.57 -3.05
C GLN A 187 -11.20 -11.47 -1.63
N VAL A 188 -10.92 -10.35 -0.96
CA VAL A 188 -11.20 -10.16 0.46
C VAL A 188 -11.65 -8.73 0.73
N LYS A 189 -12.38 -8.50 1.81
CA LYS A 189 -12.74 -7.13 2.21
C LYS A 189 -11.61 -6.41 2.93
N SER A 190 -10.69 -7.15 3.54
CA SER A 190 -9.60 -6.61 4.34
C SER A 190 -8.47 -7.64 4.54
N ILE A 191 -7.32 -7.19 5.06
CA ILE A 191 -6.24 -8.11 5.47
C ILE A 191 -6.70 -9.03 6.60
N HIS A 192 -7.58 -8.55 7.48
CA HIS A 192 -8.14 -9.37 8.55
C HIS A 192 -9.01 -10.51 8.00
N ASP A 193 -9.87 -10.21 7.04
CA ASP A 193 -10.67 -11.22 6.32
C ASP A 193 -9.77 -12.24 5.62
N PHE A 194 -8.71 -11.78 4.94
CA PHE A 194 -7.70 -12.69 4.37
C PHE A 194 -7.09 -13.63 5.42
N MET A 195 -6.70 -13.09 6.58
CA MET A 195 -6.11 -13.89 7.65
C MET A 195 -7.07 -14.91 8.23
N ASN A 196 -8.35 -14.56 8.38
CA ASN A 196 -9.39 -15.48 8.81
C ASN A 196 -9.59 -16.61 7.79
N GLN A 197 -9.66 -16.29 6.50
CA GLN A 197 -9.77 -17.29 5.44
C GLN A 197 -8.56 -18.22 5.38
N MET A 198 -7.35 -17.72 5.65
CA MET A 198 -6.14 -18.54 5.71
C MET A 198 -6.07 -19.42 6.96
N ALA A 199 -6.71 -19.02 8.06
CA ALA A 199 -6.77 -19.83 9.28
C ALA A 199 -7.75 -21.00 9.15
N ILE A 200 -8.89 -20.80 8.47
CA ILE A 200 -9.92 -21.83 8.25
C ILE A 200 -9.45 -22.91 7.26
N ARG A 201 -8.51 -22.59 6.37
CA ARG A 201 -7.97 -23.52 5.35
C ARG A 201 -6.81 -24.39 5.85
N LYS A 202 -6.50 -24.38 7.15
CA LYS A 202 -5.54 -25.29 7.78
C LYS A 202 -6.26 -26.48 8.40
#